data_AF-A0A836CK48-F1
#
_entry.id   AF-A0A836CK48-F1
#
_cell.length_a   1.000
_cell.length_b   1.000
_cell.length_c   1.000
_cell.angle_alpha   90.00
_cell.angle_beta   90.00
_cell.angle_gamma   90.00
#
_symmetry.space_group_name_H-M   'P 1'
#
loop_
_entity.id
_entity.type
_entity.pdbx_description
1 polymer ?
#
loop_
_entity_poly.entity_id
_entity_poly.type
_entity_poly.pdbx_seq_one_letter_code
_entity_poly.pdbx_strand_id
1 'polypeptide(L)'
;QVHDNSPASACGLRTDDFLLSFGPHSQATLASARDFKAAVQAAANTPTEIWVQRPGVGRLRLSLTPQAWSGQGLLGCTVHMNPQLGRSPSAAAPRPAG
;
A
#
# COMPACT_ATOMS: atom_id res chain seq x y z
N GLN A 1 -10.06 -0.57 -1.22
CA GLN A 1 -10.97 -0.61 -0.05
C GLN A 1 -10.22 -1.26 1.11
N VAL A 2 -10.28 -0.65 2.31
CA VAL A 2 -9.71 -1.21 3.55
C VAL A 2 -10.85 -1.77 4.41
N HIS A 3 -10.72 -3.01 4.89
CA HIS A 3 -11.71 -3.60 5.79
C HIS A 3 -11.44 -3.25 7.26
N ASP A 4 -12.49 -3.01 8.03
CA ASP A 4 -12.40 -2.84 9.48
C ASP A 4 -11.84 -4.11 10.13
N ASN A 5 -11.04 -3.92 11.19
CA ASN A 5 -10.35 -5.00 11.89
C ASN A 5 -9.38 -5.83 11.03
N SER A 6 -9.00 -5.34 9.84
CA SER A 6 -7.96 -5.93 9.02
C SER A 6 -6.56 -5.48 9.46
N PRO A 7 -5.51 -6.25 9.16
CA PRO A 7 -4.13 -5.85 9.46
C PRO A 7 -3.72 -4.53 8.80
N ALA A 8 -4.34 -4.17 7.67
CA ALA A 8 -4.12 -2.88 7.05
C ALA A 8 -4.83 -1.73 7.80
N SER A 9 -6.08 -1.91 8.23
CA SER A 9 -6.74 -0.92 9.09
C SER A 9 -5.97 -0.73 10.41
N ALA A 10 -5.47 -1.83 10.99
CA ALA A 10 -4.61 -1.80 12.16
C ALA A 10 -3.29 -1.05 11.94
N CYS A 11 -2.74 -1.06 10.71
CA CYS A 11 -1.57 -0.27 10.36
C CYS A 11 -1.88 1.21 10.05
N GLY A 12 -3.16 1.59 10.02
CA GLY A 12 -3.60 2.94 9.67
C GLY A 12 -3.67 3.23 8.17
N LEU A 13 -3.65 2.19 7.33
CA LEU A 13 -3.95 2.32 5.90
C LEU A 13 -5.40 2.78 5.72
N ARG A 14 -5.60 3.65 4.73
CA ARG A 14 -6.92 4.16 4.33
C ARG A 14 -7.21 3.80 2.89
N THR A 15 -8.48 3.78 2.53
CA THR A 15 -8.93 3.44 1.18
C THR A 15 -8.34 4.34 0.09
N ASP A 16 -7.97 5.57 0.45
CA ASP A 16 -7.41 6.59 -0.45
C ASP A 16 -5.87 6.61 -0.49
N ASP A 17 -5.22 5.72 0.27
CA ASP A 17 -3.76 5.62 0.28
C ASP A 17 -3.22 4.84 -0.91
N PHE A 18 -2.16 5.36 -1.52
CA PHE A 18 -1.45 4.70 -2.60
C PHE A 18 -0.20 4.00 -2.05
N LEU A 19 -0.10 2.69 -2.21
CA LEU A 19 1.10 1.94 -1.81
C LEU A 19 2.26 2.27 -2.77
N LEU A 20 3.32 2.87 -2.23
CA LEU A 20 4.56 3.19 -2.95
C LEU A 20 5.58 2.06 -2.84
N SER A 21 5.75 1.45 -1.67
CA SER A 21 6.74 0.37 -1.50
C SER A 21 6.35 -0.58 -0.38
N PHE A 22 6.83 -1.82 -0.48
CA PHE A 22 6.55 -2.90 0.47
C PHE A 22 7.83 -3.55 1.00
N GLY A 23 8.42 -3.00 2.06
CA GLY A 23 9.63 -3.49 2.71
C GLY A 23 10.92 -2.77 2.25
N PRO A 24 12.06 -3.07 2.89
CA PRO A 24 13.34 -2.37 2.67
C PRO A 24 13.95 -2.59 1.27
N HIS A 25 13.50 -3.61 0.52
CA HIS A 25 14.03 -3.95 -0.80
C HIS A 25 12.96 -4.07 -1.90
N SER A 26 11.71 -3.70 -1.65
CA SER A 26 10.68 -3.73 -2.69
C SER A 26 10.55 -2.37 -3.37
N GLN A 27 11.67 -1.93 -3.97
CA GLN A 27 11.66 -1.15 -5.22
C GLN A 27 11.52 -2.08 -6.43
N ALA A 28 11.45 -3.40 -6.22
CA ALA A 28 11.07 -4.34 -7.24
C ALA A 28 9.72 -3.88 -7.79
N THR A 29 9.76 -3.31 -8.98
CA THR A 29 8.63 -3.18 -9.89
C THR A 29 7.77 -4.42 -9.67
N LEU A 30 6.64 -4.27 -8.99
CA LEU A 30 5.68 -5.34 -8.77
C LEU A 30 5.09 -5.63 -10.14
N ALA A 31 5.86 -6.33 -10.97
CA ALA A 31 5.62 -6.51 -12.40
C ALA A 31 4.33 -7.29 -12.62
N SER A 32 3.85 -7.97 -11.58
CA SER A 32 2.58 -8.68 -11.56
C SER A 32 2.06 -8.84 -10.13
N ALA A 33 0.73 -8.92 -10.00
CA ALA A 33 0.03 -9.19 -8.74
C ALA A 33 0.50 -10.49 -8.05
N ARG A 34 1.08 -11.44 -8.79
CA ARG A 34 1.67 -12.67 -8.26
C ARG A 34 2.88 -12.41 -7.37
N ASP A 35 3.78 -11.53 -7.80
CA ASP A 35 5.00 -11.19 -7.07
C ASP A 35 4.67 -10.45 -5.77
N PHE A 36 3.68 -9.56 -5.84
CA PHE A 36 3.11 -8.92 -4.66
C PHE A 36 2.55 -9.93 -3.65
N LYS A 37 1.75 -10.90 -4.10
CA LYS A 37 1.20 -11.92 -3.21
C LYS A 37 2.31 -12.77 -2.58
N ALA A 38 3.36 -13.09 -3.33
CA ALA A 38 4.51 -13.83 -2.81
C ALA A 38 5.28 -13.03 -1.75
N ALA A 39 5.55 -11.74 -2.00
CA ALA A 39 6.20 -10.86 -1.03
C ALA A 39 5.37 -10.70 0.25
N VAL A 40 4.06 -10.54 0.13
CA VAL A 40 3.13 -10.44 1.27
C VAL A 40 3.06 -11.76 2.05
N GLN A 41 3.11 -12.90 1.36
CA GLN A 41 3.16 -14.23 1.99
C GLN A 41 4.49 -14.48 2.69
N ALA A 42 5.62 -14.10 2.09
CA ALA A 42 6.93 -14.19 2.71
C ALA A 42 7.05 -13.28 3.95
N ALA A 43 6.39 -12.12 3.90
CA ALA A 43 6.24 -11.20 5.01
C ALA A 43 5.15 -11.61 6.02
N ALA A 44 4.47 -12.75 5.84
CA ALA A 44 3.39 -13.15 6.74
C ALA A 44 3.89 -13.28 8.18
N ASN A 45 3.08 -12.78 9.12
CA ASN A 45 3.37 -12.67 10.55
C ASN A 45 4.61 -11.81 10.88
N THR A 46 5.12 -11.04 9.91
CA THR A 46 6.30 -10.20 10.10
C THR A 46 5.93 -8.73 9.88
N PRO A 47 6.24 -7.83 10.83
CA PRO A 47 6.00 -6.41 10.66
C PRO A 47 6.86 -5.88 9.52
N THR A 48 6.20 -5.56 8.41
CA THR A 48 6.83 -5.10 7.19
C THR A 48 6.55 -3.63 7.02
N GLU A 49 7.62 -2.87 6.84
CA GLU A 49 7.53 -1.47 6.54
C GLU A 49 6.92 -1.23 5.18
N ILE A 50 5.95 -0.33 5.09
CA ILE A 50 5.38 0.09 3.82
C ILE A 50 5.45 1.60 3.70
N TRP A 51 5.65 2.06 2.48
CA TRP A 51 5.55 3.47 2.13
C TRP A 51 4.25 3.68 1.39
N VAL A 52 3.47 4.65 1.84
CA VAL A 52 2.21 5.03 1.19
C VAL A 52 2.22 6.52 0.87
N GLN A 53 1.50 6.91 -0.17
CA GLN A 53 1.20 8.29 -0.48
C GLN A 53 -0.27 8.55 -0.18
N ARG A 54 -0.50 9.39 0.83
CA ARG A 54 -1.83 9.84 1.20
C ARG A 54 -2.08 11.21 0.56
N PRO A 55 -3.14 11.37 -0.25
CA PRO A 55 -3.47 12.66 -0.83
C PRO A 55 -3.77 13.69 0.26
N GLY A 56 -3.27 14.90 0.08
CA GLY A 56 -3.36 15.99 1.06
C GLY A 56 -2.38 15.92 2.24
N VAL A 57 -1.75 14.76 2.51
CA VAL A 57 -0.74 14.62 3.58
C VAL A 57 0.67 14.42 3.03
N GLY A 58 0.81 13.65 1.95
CA GLY A 58 2.10 13.30 1.34
C GLY A 58 2.51 11.85 1.63
N ARG A 59 3.82 11.61 1.69
CA ARG A 59 4.38 10.26 1.87
C ARG A 59 4.46 9.90 3.35
N LEU A 60 3.93 8.74 3.69
CA LEU A 60 3.86 8.20 5.05
C LEU A 60 4.50 6.82 5.09
N ARG A 61 5.23 6.55 6.18
CA ARG A 61 5.80 5.24 6.49
C ARG A 61 4.87 4.56 7.50
N LEU A 62 4.36 3.39 7.15
CA LEU A 62 3.48 2.58 8.00
C LEU A 62 4.12 1.21 8.24
N SER A 63 3.74 0.55 9.32
CA SER A 63 4.22 -0.80 9.64
C SER A 63 3.06 -1.79 9.50
N LEU A 64 3.04 -2.50 8.37
CA LEU A 64 1.99 -3.45 8.08
C LEU A 64 2.47 -4.87 8.39
N THR A 65 1.68 -5.60 9.17
CA THR A 65 1.96 -7.02 9.48
C THR A 65 0.93 -7.88 8.74
N PRO A 66 1.29 -8.51 7.60
CA PRO A 66 0.39 -9.41 6.90
C PRO A 66 0.09 -10.61 7.78
N GLN A 67 -1.16 -10.91 8.03
CA GLN A 67 -1.55 -12.06 8.84
C GLN A 67 -2.90 -12.59 8.39
N ALA A 68 -3.17 -13.86 8.70
CA ALA A 68 -4.50 -14.41 8.55
C ALA A 68 -5.45 -13.59 9.44
N TRP A 69 -6.53 -13.10 8.85
CA TRP A 69 -7.52 -12.27 9.52
C TRP A 69 -8.92 -12.79 9.12
N SER A 70 -9.98 -12.29 9.75
CA SER A 70 -11.34 -12.81 9.55
C SER A 70 -11.95 -12.58 8.16
N GLY A 71 -11.21 -12.01 7.20
CA GLY A 71 -11.64 -11.86 5.82
C GLY A 71 -10.70 -12.52 4.82
N GLN A 72 -10.83 -12.17 3.54
CA GLN A 72 -10.07 -12.84 2.49
C GLN A 72 -8.62 -12.32 2.39
N GLY A 73 -7.65 -13.24 2.32
CA GLY A 73 -6.23 -12.92 2.14
C GLY A 73 -5.48 -12.59 3.44
N LEU A 74 -4.31 -11.94 3.33
CA LEU A 74 -3.40 -11.65 4.46
C LEU A 74 -3.36 -10.16 4.86
N LEU A 75 -4.05 -9.30 4.11
CA LEU A 75 -3.98 -7.83 4.27
C LEU A 75 -5.35 -7.21 4.59
N GLY A 76 -6.42 -7.82 4.09
CA GLY A 76 -7.76 -7.28 4.15
C GLY A 76 -7.95 -5.94 3.46
N CYS A 77 -7.21 -5.76 2.36
CA CYS A 77 -7.34 -4.61 1.48
C CYS A 77 -7.32 -5.02 0.02
N THR A 78 -8.15 -4.34 -0.76
CA THR A 78 -7.90 -4.20 -2.20
C THR A 78 -6.89 -3.07 -2.36
N VAL A 79 -5.62 -3.43 -2.50
CA VAL A 79 -4.55 -2.45 -2.75
C VAL A 79 -4.60 -2.08 -4.23
N HIS A 80 -4.89 -0.81 -4.50
CA HIS A 80 -4.75 -0.26 -5.84
C HIS A 80 -3.27 0.07 -6.05
N MET A 81 -2.56 -0.81 -6.75
CA MET A 81 -1.22 -0.49 -7.23
C MET A 81 -1.33 0.68 -8.19
N ASN A 82 -0.65 1.78 -7.90
CA ASN A 82 -0.58 2.89 -8.82
C ASN A 82 0.39 2.50 -9.96
N PRO A 83 -0.09 2.28 -11.20
CA PRO A 83 0.78 1.92 -12.33
C PRO A 83 1.73 3.08 -12.70
N GLN A 84 1.53 4.27 -12.15
CA GLN A 84 2.37 5.45 -12.42
C GLN A 84 3.65 5.50 -11.58
N LEU A 85 3.86 4.57 -10.64
CA LEU A 85 5.03 4.57 -9.75
C LEU A 85 6.39 4.40 -10.47
N GLY A 86 6.40 4.00 -11.75
CA GLY A 86 7.59 4.00 -12.61
C GLY A 86 7.81 5.30 -13.41
N ARG A 87 6.97 6.32 -13.23
CA ARG A 87 7.06 7.60 -13.94
C ARG A 87 7.07 8.74 -12.91
N SER A 88 8.24 9.33 -12.68
CA SER A 88 8.38 10.59 -11.94
C SER A 88 7.57 11.74 -12.61
N PRO A 89 7.25 12.80 -11.86
CA PRO A 89 5.87 13.23 -11.59
C PRO A 89 5.39 14.38 -12.49
N SER A 90 4.08 14.44 -12.75
CA SER A 90 3.44 15.69 -13.16
C SER A 90 1.95 15.65 -12.83
N ALA A 91 1.58 16.06 -11.61
CA ALA A 91 0.22 16.51 -11.30
C ALA A 91 0.15 17.07 -9.86
N ALA A 92 0.86 18.17 -9.61
CA ALA A 92 0.24 19.21 -8.78
C ALA A 92 -0.59 20.06 -9.74
N ALA A 93 -1.83 19.65 -10.01
CA ALA A 93 -2.75 20.49 -10.78
C ALA A 93 -3.19 21.64 -9.85
N PRO A 94 -2.92 22.92 -10.19
CA PRO A 94 -3.49 24.02 -9.44
C PRO A 94 -5.00 24.03 -9.64
N ARG A 95 -5.74 24.20 -8.53
CA ARG A 95 -7.19 24.36 -8.53
C ARG A 95 -7.55 25.57 -9.41
N PRO A 96 -8.55 25.49 -10.30
CA PRO A 96 -9.07 26.68 -10.96
C PRO A 96 -9.81 27.53 -9.91
N ALA A 97 -9.32 28.74 -9.66
CA ALA A 97 -10.10 29.78 -9.00
C ALA A 97 -11.01 30.39 -10.08
N GLY A 98 -12.31 30.18 -9.93
CA GLY A 98 -13.34 30.98 -10.59
C GLY A 98 -13.75 32.14 -9.71
#